data_AF-B6SRL0-F1
#
_entry.id   AF-B6SRL0-F1
#
_cell.length_a   1.000
_cell.length_b   1.000
_cell.length_c   1.000
_cell.angle_alpha   90.00
_cell.angle_beta   90.00
_cell.angle_gamma   90.00
#
_symmetry.space_group_name_H-M   'P 1'
#
loop_
_entity.id
_entity.type
_entity.pdbx_description
1 polymer ?
#
loop_
_entity_poly.entity_id
_entity_poly.type
_entity_poly.pdbx_seq_one_letter_code
_entity_poly.pdbx_strand_id
1 'polypeptide(L)'
;MAAVAELERRVMAAVKASAERGDPPLLQAAEAARCIREAPAFTPGGLALSQALVANLCFAHNTAAMWKLLDQAMLSRLVDPLHTLALLTPRVVPNRREQPEAYRLYLELLGRYAVAPVYPERMENKDMLAKSIDGAMQLSHRFGFQHLDFGHTVILFVLSLVDMLIDCILDDCGLPVTSADEHGNRKDMNFNGKGRSFDRGDEHREHLRRKNILMSIEVVEKVTANKITQVFLRLVNRNTYDVLSL
;
A
#
# COMPACT_ATOMS: atom_id res chain seq x y z
N MET A 1 -22.40 4.52 -5.51
CA MET A 1 -21.82 3.47 -6.39
C MET A 1 -21.77 3.90 -7.86
N ALA A 2 -22.89 4.19 -8.53
CA ALA A 2 -22.88 4.56 -9.96
C ALA A 2 -22.03 5.81 -10.30
N ALA A 3 -22.12 6.87 -9.49
CA ALA A 3 -21.34 8.10 -9.71
C ALA A 3 -19.82 7.92 -9.52
N VAL A 4 -19.40 7.02 -8.63
CA VAL A 4 -17.99 6.72 -8.38
C VAL A 4 -17.41 5.92 -9.54
N ALA A 5 -18.10 4.87 -9.98
CA ALA A 5 -17.69 4.07 -11.14
C ALA A 5 -17.62 4.92 -12.42
N GLU A 6 -18.54 5.86 -12.60
CA GLU A 6 -18.50 6.79 -13.74
C GLU A 6 -17.30 7.76 -13.65
N LEU A 7 -16.96 8.24 -12.46
CA LEU A 7 -15.77 9.07 -12.26
C LEU A 7 -14.49 8.27 -12.56
N GLU A 8 -14.37 7.05 -12.05
CA GLU A 8 -13.25 6.15 -12.32
C GLU A 8 -13.09 5.92 -13.83
N ARG A 9 -14.20 5.64 -14.53
CA ARG A 9 -14.21 5.45 -15.98
C ARG A 9 -13.72 6.70 -16.73
N ARG A 10 -14.18 7.88 -16.32
CA ARG A 10 -13.75 9.16 -16.92
C ARG A 10 -12.26 9.43 -16.70
N VAL A 11 -11.76 9.18 -15.49
CA VAL A 11 -10.35 9.31 -15.15
C VAL A 11 -9.50 8.39 -16.04
N MET A 12 -9.89 7.12 -16.16
CA MET A 12 -9.14 6.17 -16.98
C MET A 12 -9.21 6.49 -18.48
N ALA A 13 -10.35 7.01 -18.97
CA ALA A 13 -10.47 7.48 -20.33
C ALA A 13 -9.51 8.66 -20.62
N ALA A 14 -9.36 9.59 -19.68
CA ALA A 14 -8.42 10.70 -19.80
C ALA A 14 -6.96 10.23 -19.81
N VAL A 15 -6.59 9.34 -18.87
CA VAL A 15 -5.25 8.72 -18.84
C VAL A 15 -4.95 8.02 -20.16
N LYS A 16 -5.89 7.23 -20.68
CA LYS A 16 -5.73 6.51 -21.94
C LYS A 16 -5.56 7.46 -23.12
N ALA A 17 -6.41 8.48 -23.23
CA ALA A 17 -6.30 9.48 -24.29
C ALA A 17 -4.97 10.24 -24.26
N SER A 18 -4.46 10.54 -23.07
CA SER A 18 -3.13 11.15 -22.89
C SER A 18 -2.00 10.20 -23.28
N ALA A 19 -2.08 8.93 -22.87
CA ALA A 19 -1.12 7.92 -23.26
C ALA A 19 -1.07 7.68 -24.78
N GLU A 20 -2.23 7.70 -25.46
CA GLU A 20 -2.34 7.57 -26.92
C GLU A 20 -1.68 8.74 -27.68
N ARG A 21 -1.60 9.93 -27.06
CA ARG A 21 -0.85 11.07 -27.61
C ARG A 21 0.66 10.98 -27.39
N GLY A 22 1.13 9.99 -26.62
CA GLY A 22 2.54 9.86 -26.25
C GLY A 22 2.97 10.78 -25.12
N ASP A 23 2.02 11.32 -24.34
CA ASP A 23 2.30 12.23 -23.25
C ASP A 23 3.09 11.53 -22.11
N PRO A 24 3.99 12.22 -21.40
CA PRO A 24 4.71 11.64 -20.28
C PRO A 24 3.77 11.33 -19.09
N PRO A 25 4.12 10.40 -18.18
CA PRO A 25 3.23 9.97 -17.09
C PRO A 25 2.76 11.10 -16.15
N LEU A 26 3.58 12.15 -15.99
CA LEU A 26 3.19 13.35 -15.24
C LEU A 26 2.01 14.08 -15.88
N LEU A 27 2.04 14.25 -17.21
CA LEU A 27 0.97 14.93 -17.93
C LEU A 27 -0.31 14.08 -17.91
N GLN A 28 -0.19 12.76 -18.05
CA GLN A 28 -1.30 11.82 -17.89
C GLN A 28 -1.95 11.94 -16.49
N ALA A 29 -1.15 12.04 -15.43
CA ALA A 29 -1.65 12.26 -14.07
C ALA A 29 -2.32 13.62 -13.89
N ALA A 30 -1.77 14.68 -14.51
CA ALA A 30 -2.36 16.02 -14.47
C ALA A 30 -3.73 16.07 -15.18
N GLU A 31 -3.89 15.37 -16.31
CA GLU A 31 -5.18 15.25 -16.99
C GLU A 31 -6.22 14.51 -16.16
N ALA A 32 -5.82 13.39 -15.55
CA ALA A 32 -6.66 12.65 -14.61
C ALA A 32 -7.15 13.55 -13.45
N ALA A 33 -6.23 14.30 -12.83
CA ALA A 33 -6.55 15.29 -11.81
C ALA A 33 -7.53 16.36 -12.31
N ARG A 34 -7.33 16.87 -13.54
CA ARG A 34 -8.21 17.86 -14.15
C ARG A 34 -9.64 17.33 -14.31
N CYS A 35 -9.80 16.09 -14.79
CA CYS A 35 -11.11 15.46 -14.95
C CYS A 35 -11.91 15.36 -13.64
N ILE A 36 -11.22 15.18 -12.51
CA ILE A 36 -11.86 15.10 -11.19
C ILE A 36 -12.27 16.48 -10.69
N ARG A 37 -11.48 17.52 -10.93
CA ARG A 37 -11.85 18.90 -10.56
C ARG A 37 -13.07 19.40 -11.32
N GLU A 38 -13.25 18.95 -12.55
CA GLU A 38 -14.41 19.29 -13.39
C GLU A 38 -15.68 18.51 -13.03
N ALA A 39 -15.58 17.51 -12.14
CA ALA A 39 -16.73 16.78 -11.63
C ALA A 39 -17.32 17.48 -10.39
N PRO A 40 -18.65 17.52 -10.25
CA PRO A 40 -19.27 17.98 -9.00
C PRO A 40 -18.94 16.98 -7.89
N ALA A 41 -18.05 17.35 -6.96
CA ALA A 41 -17.48 16.40 -5.99
C ALA A 41 -17.77 16.77 -4.53
N PHE A 42 -18.22 15.77 -3.77
CA PHE A 42 -18.37 15.76 -2.31
C PHE A 42 -17.07 15.36 -1.58
N THR A 43 -16.01 15.04 -2.33
CA THR A 43 -14.76 14.48 -1.80
C THR A 43 -13.59 15.30 -2.36
N PRO A 44 -12.54 15.59 -1.56
CA PRO A 44 -11.34 16.27 -2.04
C PRO A 44 -10.75 15.57 -3.26
N GLY A 45 -10.42 16.35 -4.31
CA GLY A 45 -10.01 15.81 -5.61
C GLY A 45 -8.82 14.84 -5.56
N GLY A 46 -7.86 15.07 -4.65
CA GLY A 46 -6.72 14.17 -4.46
C GLY A 46 -7.10 12.79 -3.89
N LEU A 47 -8.09 12.72 -3.00
CA LEU A 47 -8.59 11.45 -2.46
C LEU A 47 -9.32 10.64 -3.55
N ALA A 48 -10.21 11.31 -4.29
CA ALA A 48 -10.93 10.70 -5.40
C ALA A 48 -9.98 10.22 -6.51
N LEU A 49 -8.91 10.97 -6.78
CA LEU A 49 -7.90 10.58 -7.77
C LEU A 49 -7.15 9.33 -7.33
N SER A 50 -6.69 9.30 -6.09
CA SER A 50 -6.00 8.14 -5.52
C SER A 50 -6.87 6.89 -5.57
N GLN A 51 -8.15 7.01 -5.19
CA GLN A 51 -9.13 5.91 -5.28
C GLN A 51 -9.28 5.41 -6.72
N ALA A 52 -9.48 6.30 -7.69
CA ALA A 52 -9.66 5.93 -9.09
C ALA A 52 -8.42 5.25 -9.69
N LEU A 53 -7.22 5.78 -9.41
CA LEU A 53 -5.98 5.20 -9.90
C LEU A 53 -5.71 3.83 -9.28
N VAL A 54 -5.85 3.69 -7.96
CA VAL A 54 -5.61 2.43 -7.25
C VAL A 54 -6.65 1.37 -7.58
N ALA A 55 -7.91 1.76 -7.79
CA ALA A 55 -8.97 0.85 -8.23
C ALA A 55 -8.63 0.16 -9.55
N ASN A 56 -7.94 0.87 -10.45
CA ASN A 56 -7.58 0.37 -11.78
C ASN A 56 -6.19 -0.26 -11.84
N LEU A 57 -5.28 0.04 -10.92
CA LEU A 57 -3.88 -0.39 -11.00
C LEU A 57 -3.65 -1.86 -10.66
N CYS A 58 -4.55 -2.49 -9.90
CA CYS A 58 -4.44 -3.91 -9.53
C CYS A 58 -5.17 -4.82 -10.55
N PHE A 59 -4.67 -6.05 -10.73
CA PHE A 59 -5.23 -7.07 -11.63
C PHE A 59 -5.12 -6.69 -13.12
N ALA A 60 -6.18 -6.15 -13.72
CA ALA A 60 -6.32 -6.02 -15.17
C ALA A 60 -5.38 -4.98 -15.81
N HIS A 61 -4.88 -4.00 -15.03
CA HIS A 61 -3.97 -2.97 -15.52
C HIS A 61 -2.66 -2.88 -14.74
N ASN A 62 -2.21 -4.01 -14.19
CA ASN A 62 -0.88 -4.14 -13.57
C ASN A 62 0.24 -4.01 -14.62
N THR A 63 0.42 -2.79 -15.13
CA THR A 63 1.37 -2.44 -16.19
C THR A 63 2.38 -1.44 -15.64
N ALA A 64 3.63 -1.52 -16.11
CA ALA A 64 4.67 -0.59 -15.68
C ALA A 64 4.30 0.89 -15.91
N ALA A 65 3.48 1.18 -16.94
CA ALA A 65 2.98 2.52 -17.21
C ALA A 65 2.07 3.05 -16.09
N MET A 66 1.13 2.23 -15.60
CA MET A 66 0.23 2.62 -14.51
C MET A 66 0.96 2.87 -13.20
N TRP A 67 1.95 2.04 -12.86
CA TRP A 67 2.79 2.28 -11.67
C TRP A 67 3.64 3.54 -11.79
N LYS A 68 4.20 3.83 -12.98
CA LYS A 68 4.92 5.09 -13.23
C LYS A 68 4.00 6.31 -13.13
N LEU A 69 2.78 6.21 -13.64
CA LEU A 69 1.78 7.28 -13.51
C LEU A 69 1.46 7.53 -12.05
N LEU A 70 1.20 6.48 -11.26
CA LEU A 70 0.91 6.61 -9.83
C LEU A 70 2.08 7.23 -9.05
N ASP A 71 3.32 6.79 -9.35
CA ASP A 71 4.52 7.35 -8.76
C ASP A 71 4.66 8.84 -9.08
N GLN A 72 4.45 9.26 -10.34
CA GLN A 72 4.48 10.67 -10.73
C GLN A 72 3.37 11.50 -10.07
N ALA A 73 2.18 10.92 -9.89
CA ALA A 73 1.08 11.57 -9.19
C ALA A 73 1.43 11.83 -7.72
N MET A 74 2.10 10.88 -7.05
CA MET A 74 2.59 11.04 -5.68
C MET A 74 3.74 12.03 -5.58
N LEU A 75 4.75 11.93 -6.46
CA LEU A 75 5.87 12.89 -6.52
C LEU A 75 5.39 14.33 -6.71
N SER A 76 4.38 14.52 -7.55
CA SER A 76 3.84 15.84 -7.90
C SER A 76 2.74 16.32 -6.95
N ARG A 77 2.49 15.58 -5.86
CA ARG A 77 1.46 15.87 -4.85
C ARG A 77 0.04 16.03 -5.42
N LEU A 78 -0.24 15.40 -6.55
CA LEU A 78 -1.60 15.32 -7.10
C LEU A 78 -2.47 14.36 -6.27
N VAL A 79 -1.83 13.37 -5.63
CA VAL A 79 -2.43 12.47 -4.65
C VAL A 79 -1.59 12.46 -3.38
N ASP A 80 -2.24 12.17 -2.24
CA ASP A 80 -1.55 11.98 -0.96
C ASP A 80 -0.84 10.61 -0.95
N PRO A 81 0.49 10.55 -0.69
CA PRO A 81 1.21 9.28 -0.69
C PRO A 81 0.76 8.30 0.38
N LEU A 82 0.46 8.75 1.61
CA LEU A 82 0.05 7.82 2.69
C LEU A 82 -1.31 7.19 2.38
N HIS A 83 -2.27 8.00 1.94
CA HIS A 83 -3.57 7.50 1.50
C HIS A 83 -3.45 6.52 0.33
N THR A 84 -2.62 6.84 -0.65
CA THR A 84 -2.39 5.97 -1.81
C THR A 84 -1.80 4.63 -1.39
N LEU A 85 -0.80 4.64 -0.50
CA LEU A 85 -0.21 3.42 0.06
C LEU A 85 -1.24 2.63 0.88
N ALA A 86 -2.07 3.30 1.69
CA ALA A 86 -3.14 2.66 2.47
C ALA A 86 -4.16 1.95 1.58
N LEU A 87 -4.53 2.54 0.43
CA LEU A 87 -5.42 1.92 -0.54
C LEU A 87 -4.78 0.73 -1.28
N LEU A 88 -3.49 0.80 -1.57
CA LEU A 88 -2.76 -0.28 -2.26
C LEU A 88 -2.55 -1.50 -1.36
N THR A 89 -2.26 -1.27 -0.08
CA THR A 89 -1.87 -2.32 0.88
C THR A 89 -2.84 -3.52 0.90
N PRO A 90 -4.16 -3.36 1.13
CA PRO A 90 -5.09 -4.49 1.17
C PRO A 90 -5.31 -5.17 -0.19
N ARG A 91 -4.88 -4.55 -1.29
CA ARG A 91 -5.02 -5.12 -2.65
C ARG A 91 -3.78 -5.89 -3.08
N VAL A 92 -2.60 -5.37 -2.77
CA VAL A 92 -1.32 -5.91 -3.24
C VAL A 92 -0.79 -7.00 -2.32
N VAL A 93 -0.86 -6.78 -1.00
CA VAL A 93 -0.25 -7.68 0.00
C VAL A 93 -0.82 -9.11 -0.04
N PRO A 94 -2.16 -9.32 -0.09
CA PRO A 94 -2.70 -10.68 -0.16
C PRO A 94 -2.27 -11.43 -1.42
N ASN A 95 -2.07 -10.71 -2.53
CA ASN A 95 -1.69 -11.27 -3.83
C ASN A 95 -0.18 -11.32 -4.04
N ARG A 96 0.66 -11.05 -3.03
CA ARG A 96 2.11 -10.85 -3.20
C ARG A 96 2.84 -12.05 -3.79
N ARG A 97 2.38 -13.28 -3.52
CA ARG A 97 2.96 -14.51 -4.09
C ARG A 97 2.47 -14.76 -5.50
N GLU A 98 1.21 -14.46 -5.77
CA GLU A 98 0.60 -14.65 -7.09
C GLU A 98 1.01 -13.58 -8.10
N GLN A 99 1.36 -12.39 -7.64
CA GLN A 99 1.78 -11.23 -8.43
C GLN A 99 3.03 -10.55 -7.82
N PRO A 100 4.19 -11.23 -7.79
CA PRO A 100 5.40 -10.69 -7.18
C PRO A 100 5.90 -9.42 -7.87
N GLU A 101 5.52 -9.17 -9.12
CA GLU A 101 5.84 -7.94 -9.86
C GLU A 101 5.10 -6.73 -9.29
N ALA A 102 3.82 -6.87 -8.93
CA ALA A 102 3.05 -5.81 -8.29
C ALA A 102 3.57 -5.52 -6.88
N TYR A 103 3.86 -6.58 -6.12
CA TYR A 103 4.40 -6.44 -4.77
C TYR A 103 5.76 -5.75 -4.77
N ARG A 104 6.64 -6.10 -5.72
CA ARG A 104 7.93 -5.43 -5.94
C ARG A 104 7.76 -3.92 -6.11
N LEU A 105 6.87 -3.48 -7.00
CA LEU A 105 6.63 -2.06 -7.26
C LEU A 105 6.00 -1.36 -6.05
N TYR A 106 5.09 -2.03 -5.34
CA TYR A 106 4.55 -1.52 -4.08
C TYR A 106 5.64 -1.32 -3.01
N LEU A 107 6.58 -2.25 -2.84
CA LEU A 107 7.71 -2.10 -1.92
C LEU A 107 8.61 -0.92 -2.30
N GLU A 108 8.83 -0.68 -3.59
CA GLU A 108 9.57 0.49 -4.08
C GLU A 108 8.87 1.81 -3.71
N LEU A 109 7.54 1.87 -3.83
CA LEU A 109 6.75 3.02 -3.39
C LEU A 109 6.80 3.18 -1.86
N LEU A 110 6.64 2.10 -1.09
CA LEU A 110 6.75 2.14 0.37
C LEU A 110 8.12 2.68 0.80
N GLY A 111 9.20 2.12 0.25
CA GLY A 111 10.56 2.55 0.57
C GLY A 111 10.84 4.03 0.25
N ARG A 112 10.08 4.61 -0.69
CA ARG A 112 10.19 6.03 -1.07
C ARG A 112 9.30 6.93 -0.20
N TYR A 113 8.06 6.53 0.07
CA TYR A 113 7.04 7.43 0.63
C TYR A 113 6.65 7.16 2.08
N ALA A 114 6.82 5.94 2.60
CA ALA A 114 6.43 5.62 3.98
C ALA A 114 7.30 6.33 5.03
N VAL A 115 8.49 6.77 4.64
CA VAL A 115 9.47 7.47 5.50
C VAL A 115 9.67 8.94 5.13
N ALA A 116 9.01 9.40 4.06
CA ALA A 116 9.18 10.77 3.60
C ALA A 116 8.57 11.73 4.65
N PRO A 117 9.30 12.77 5.09
CA PRO A 117 8.75 13.79 5.98
C PRO A 117 7.78 14.67 5.18
N VAL A 118 6.55 14.20 4.97
CA VAL A 118 5.54 14.92 4.20
C VAL A 118 4.53 15.54 5.14
N TYR A 119 4.84 16.64 5.82
CA TYR A 119 3.77 17.56 6.28
C TYR A 119 4.33 18.98 6.34
N PRO A 120 4.05 19.78 5.30
CA PRO A 120 2.94 20.69 5.48
C PRO A 120 2.16 20.92 4.17
N GLU A 121 0.87 20.56 4.11
CA GLU A 121 -0.08 21.31 3.26
C GLU A 121 -1.55 21.03 3.61
N ARG A 122 -2.29 22.15 3.79
CA ARG A 122 -3.70 22.38 4.14
C ARG A 122 -4.35 21.51 5.21
N MET A 123 -4.55 22.14 6.37
CA MET A 123 -5.31 21.67 7.53
C MET A 123 -6.76 21.24 7.20
N GLU A 124 -7.31 21.71 6.08
CA GLU A 124 -8.75 21.66 5.77
C GLU A 124 -9.31 20.24 5.50
N ASN A 125 -8.49 19.20 5.25
CA ASN A 125 -8.98 17.86 4.89
C ASN A 125 -8.39 16.70 5.71
N LYS A 126 -7.71 17.00 6.83
CA LYS A 126 -7.04 15.97 7.66
C LYS A 126 -8.00 14.90 8.16
N ASP A 127 -9.21 15.27 8.54
CA ASP A 127 -10.20 14.33 9.06
C ASP A 127 -10.73 13.38 7.98
N MET A 128 -10.96 13.89 6.76
CA MET A 128 -11.37 13.04 5.63
C MET A 128 -10.25 12.10 5.21
N LEU A 129 -9.01 12.59 5.20
CA LEU A 129 -7.82 11.79 4.92
C LEU A 129 -7.65 10.69 5.97
N ALA A 130 -7.77 11.03 7.25
CA ALA A 130 -7.71 10.09 8.37
C ALA A 130 -8.78 9.00 8.24
N LYS A 131 -10.04 9.37 8.03
CA LYS A 131 -11.16 8.44 7.81
C LYS A 131 -10.95 7.53 6.61
N SER A 132 -10.37 8.05 5.52
CA SER A 132 -10.12 7.25 4.33
C SER A 132 -9.00 6.22 4.54
N ILE A 133 -7.90 6.63 5.19
CA ILE A 133 -6.81 5.71 5.58
C ILE A 133 -7.32 4.66 6.57
N ASP A 134 -8.07 5.10 7.58
CA ASP A 134 -8.70 4.21 8.56
C ASP A 134 -9.62 3.19 7.87
N GLY A 135 -10.51 3.63 6.98
CA GLY A 135 -11.40 2.73 6.24
C GLY A 135 -10.65 1.73 5.35
N ALA A 136 -9.55 2.15 4.71
CA ALA A 136 -8.75 1.29 3.84
C ALA A 136 -7.99 0.20 4.62
N MET A 137 -7.45 0.55 5.79
CA MET A 137 -6.59 -0.31 6.60
C MET A 137 -7.29 -0.93 7.82
N GLN A 138 -8.56 -0.55 8.04
CA GLN A 138 -9.40 -0.92 9.19
C GLN A 138 -8.71 -0.66 10.53
N LEU A 139 -8.05 0.50 10.69
CA LEU A 139 -7.17 0.77 11.85
C LEU A 139 -7.96 0.84 13.17
N SER A 140 -9.05 1.60 13.19
CA SER A 140 -9.96 1.75 14.33
C SER A 140 -10.46 0.40 14.82
N HIS A 141 -10.87 -0.47 13.90
CA HIS A 141 -11.28 -1.83 14.18
C HIS A 141 -10.13 -2.71 14.68
N ARG A 142 -8.97 -2.69 14.00
CA ARG A 142 -7.80 -3.52 14.35
C ARG A 142 -7.22 -3.19 15.73
N PHE A 143 -7.23 -1.92 16.12
CA PHE A 143 -6.63 -1.45 17.37
C PHE A 143 -7.66 -1.09 18.45
N GLY A 144 -8.96 -1.24 18.19
CA GLY A 144 -10.02 -1.03 19.18
C GLY A 144 -10.31 0.44 19.53
N PHE A 145 -10.01 1.40 18.65
CA PHE A 145 -10.25 2.83 18.87
C PHE A 145 -11.55 3.28 18.20
N GLN A 146 -12.40 4.03 18.92
CA GLN A 146 -13.65 4.56 18.35
C GLN A 146 -13.45 5.78 17.47
N HIS A 147 -12.43 6.60 17.77
CA HIS A 147 -12.11 7.82 17.03
C HIS A 147 -10.59 7.94 16.89
N LEU A 148 -10.12 8.02 15.65
CA LEU A 148 -8.72 8.29 15.33
C LEU A 148 -8.62 9.71 14.79
N ASP A 149 -7.85 10.57 15.45
CA ASP A 149 -7.40 11.79 14.79
C ASP A 149 -6.35 11.46 13.71
N PHE A 150 -5.95 12.49 12.97
CA PHE A 150 -4.97 12.32 11.90
C PHE A 150 -3.61 11.78 12.39
N GLY A 151 -3.13 12.25 13.54
CA GLY A 151 -1.85 11.81 14.10
C GLY A 151 -1.89 10.34 14.49
N HIS A 152 -2.94 9.92 15.20
CA HIS A 152 -3.16 8.53 15.56
C HIS A 152 -3.28 7.65 14.31
N THR A 153 -4.01 8.11 13.29
CA THR A 153 -4.16 7.38 12.02
C THR A 153 -2.81 7.12 11.36
N VAL A 154 -1.94 8.13 11.26
CA VAL A 154 -0.61 7.98 10.66
C VAL A 154 0.25 7.01 11.47
N ILE A 155 0.22 7.09 12.80
CA ILE A 155 0.99 6.20 13.68
C ILE A 155 0.53 4.75 13.51
N LEU A 156 -0.78 4.50 13.61
CA LEU A 156 -1.34 3.16 13.47
C LEU A 156 -1.15 2.60 12.07
N PHE A 157 -1.18 3.45 11.05
CA PHE A 157 -0.84 3.07 9.68
C PHE A 157 0.60 2.57 9.58
N VAL A 158 1.57 3.33 10.10
CA VAL A 158 3.00 2.94 10.06
C VAL A 158 3.23 1.65 10.86
N LEU A 159 2.63 1.53 12.04
CA LEU A 159 2.68 0.30 12.84
C LEU A 159 2.12 -0.90 12.07
N SER A 160 0.95 -0.73 11.45
CA SER A 160 0.31 -1.79 10.65
C SER A 160 1.15 -2.19 9.44
N LEU A 161 1.87 -1.25 8.82
CA LEU A 161 2.78 -1.56 7.72
C LEU A 161 3.96 -2.40 8.20
N VAL A 162 4.59 -2.04 9.31
CA VAL A 162 5.74 -2.78 9.85
C VAL A 162 5.32 -4.19 10.26
N ASP A 163 4.24 -4.30 11.03
CA ASP A 163 3.63 -5.55 11.47
C ASP A 163 3.32 -6.47 10.27
N MET A 164 2.57 -5.96 9.28
CA MET A 164 2.24 -6.69 8.06
C MET A 164 3.47 -7.12 7.27
N LEU A 165 4.48 -6.27 7.13
CA LEU A 165 5.69 -6.61 6.38
C LEU A 165 6.49 -7.71 7.08
N ILE A 166 6.57 -7.67 8.42
CA ILE A 166 7.22 -8.73 9.20
C ILE A 166 6.49 -10.05 9.00
N ASP A 167 5.16 -10.08 9.12
CA ASP A 167 4.36 -11.27 8.88
C ASP A 167 4.59 -11.81 7.45
N CYS A 168 4.58 -10.93 6.44
CA CYS A 168 4.86 -11.32 5.07
C CYS A 168 6.26 -11.93 4.90
N ILE A 169 7.29 -11.35 5.53
CA ILE A 169 8.66 -11.86 5.49
C ILE A 169 8.73 -13.25 6.11
N LEU A 170 8.13 -13.44 7.29
CA LEU A 170 8.13 -14.74 7.99
C LEU A 170 7.41 -15.81 7.16
N ASP A 171 6.21 -15.49 6.71
CA ASP A 171 5.40 -16.31 5.83
C ASP A 171 6.19 -16.73 4.58
N ASP A 172 6.80 -15.77 3.89
CA ASP A 172 7.49 -15.98 2.60
C ASP A 172 8.84 -16.69 2.77
N CYS A 173 9.46 -16.61 3.95
CA CYS A 173 10.61 -17.44 4.32
C CYS A 173 10.22 -18.89 4.66
N GLY A 174 8.93 -19.20 4.80
CA GLY A 174 8.46 -20.50 5.27
C GLY A 174 8.71 -20.73 6.76
N LEU A 175 8.95 -19.65 7.53
CA LEU A 175 9.01 -19.71 8.98
C LEU A 175 7.57 -19.69 9.48
N PRO A 176 7.14 -20.67 10.30
CA PRO A 176 5.80 -20.62 10.85
C PRO A 176 5.66 -19.36 11.70
N VAL A 177 4.77 -18.46 11.30
CA VAL A 177 4.28 -17.39 12.17
C VAL A 177 3.70 -18.09 13.39
N THR A 178 4.20 -17.75 14.58
CA THR A 178 3.75 -18.34 15.84
C THR A 178 2.34 -17.87 16.16
N SER A 179 1.34 -18.39 15.46
CA SER A 179 -0.01 -18.51 16.00
C SER A 179 -0.05 -19.82 16.80
N ALA A 180 -0.15 -19.69 18.13
CA ALA A 180 -0.55 -20.81 18.97
C ALA A 180 -1.88 -21.37 18.46
N ASP A 181 -2.00 -22.70 18.51
CA ASP A 181 -3.09 -23.54 17.99
C ASP A 181 -3.17 -23.67 16.46
N GLU A 182 -2.56 -24.74 15.93
CA GLU A 182 -3.30 -25.99 15.72
C GLU A 182 -2.33 -27.14 15.39
N HIS A 183 -2.49 -28.25 16.10
CA HIS A 183 -1.86 -29.53 15.80
C HIS A 183 -2.38 -30.09 14.45
N GLY A 184 -1.78 -29.64 13.35
CA GLY A 184 -2.08 -30.09 11.99
C GLY A 184 -1.02 -31.05 11.45
N ASN A 185 -1.01 -32.29 11.96
CA ASN A 185 -0.55 -33.52 11.32
C ASN A 185 0.50 -33.37 10.18
N ARG A 186 1.80 -33.34 10.54
CA ARG A 186 2.92 -33.61 9.62
C ARG A 186 2.79 -35.04 9.08
N LYS A 187 2.12 -35.21 7.95
CA LYS A 187 2.26 -36.42 7.14
C LYS A 187 3.47 -36.25 6.23
N ASP A 188 4.56 -36.88 6.65
CA ASP A 188 5.54 -37.44 5.72
C ASP A 188 4.82 -38.23 4.62
N MET A 189 4.87 -37.75 3.39
CA MET A 189 4.57 -38.56 2.21
C MET A 189 5.38 -38.11 0.99
N ASN A 190 6.41 -38.91 0.71
CA ASN A 190 6.83 -39.36 -0.61
C ASN A 190 7.24 -38.29 -1.64
N PHE A 191 8.55 -38.02 -1.63
CA PHE A 191 9.30 -37.54 -2.79
C PHE A 191 9.27 -38.60 -3.90
N ASN A 192 8.18 -38.65 -4.67
CA ASN A 192 8.17 -39.41 -5.92
C ASN A 192 8.79 -38.54 -7.02
N GLY A 193 9.98 -38.92 -7.45
CA GLY A 193 10.69 -38.32 -8.57
C GLY A 193 9.90 -38.45 -9.85
N LYS A 194 9.20 -37.37 -10.22
CA LYS A 194 8.80 -37.13 -11.60
C LYS A 194 9.09 -35.67 -11.87
N GLY A 195 10.23 -35.41 -12.53
CA GLY A 195 10.70 -34.08 -12.89
C GLY A 195 9.61 -33.35 -13.66
N ARG A 196 8.83 -32.54 -12.93
CA ARG A 196 8.12 -31.41 -13.53
C ARG A 196 9.22 -30.49 -14.01
N SER A 197 9.36 -30.36 -15.32
CA SER A 197 10.10 -29.23 -15.89
C SER A 197 9.50 -27.97 -15.27
N PHE A 198 10.22 -27.34 -14.35
CA PHE A 198 9.86 -26.01 -13.90
C PHE A 198 9.79 -25.14 -15.16
N ASP A 199 8.63 -24.57 -15.41
CA ASP A 199 8.48 -23.61 -16.50
C ASP A 199 9.39 -22.41 -16.17
N ARG A 200 10.10 -21.89 -17.17
CA ARG A 200 11.08 -20.80 -16.98
C ARG A 200 10.41 -19.55 -16.36
N GLY A 201 9.10 -19.39 -16.57
CA GLY A 201 8.28 -18.37 -15.92
C GLY A 201 8.13 -18.57 -14.41
N ASP A 202 8.04 -19.81 -13.93
CA ASP A 202 7.92 -20.11 -12.50
C ASP A 202 9.25 -19.89 -11.77
N GLU A 203 10.38 -20.25 -12.38
CA GLU A 203 11.72 -19.95 -11.84
C GLU A 203 11.99 -18.44 -11.70
N HIS A 204 11.57 -17.65 -12.70
CA HIS A 204 11.71 -16.20 -12.64
C HIS A 204 10.89 -15.59 -11.50
N ARG A 205 9.65 -16.05 -11.32
CA ARG A 205 8.76 -15.55 -10.27
C ARG A 205 9.22 -15.98 -8.88
N GLU A 206 9.74 -17.19 -8.74
CA GLU A 206 10.41 -17.66 -7.52
C GLU A 206 11.61 -16.78 -7.16
N HIS A 207 12.47 -16.47 -8.13
CA HIS A 207 13.58 -15.55 -7.92
C HIS A 207 13.11 -14.15 -7.50
N LEU A 208 12.02 -13.66 -8.11
CA LEU A 208 11.45 -12.37 -7.76
C LEU A 208 10.85 -12.37 -6.34
N ARG A 209 10.15 -13.44 -5.94
CA ARG A 209 9.64 -13.61 -4.56
C ARG A 209 10.78 -13.52 -3.55
N ARG A 210 11.91 -14.21 -3.79
CA ARG A 210 13.10 -14.14 -2.92
C ARG A 210 13.69 -12.73 -2.82
N LYS A 211 13.78 -12.01 -3.95
CA LYS A 211 14.22 -10.61 -3.94
C LYS A 211 13.25 -9.69 -3.21
N ASN A 212 11.95 -9.97 -3.28
CA ASN A 212 10.95 -9.19 -2.56
C ASN A 212 11.07 -9.38 -1.05
N ILE A 213 11.40 -10.58 -0.55
CA ILE A 213 11.69 -10.80 0.88
C ILE A 213 12.79 -9.84 1.36
N LEU A 214 13.92 -9.80 0.64
CA LEU A 214 15.04 -8.91 0.98
C LEU A 214 14.62 -7.44 0.95
N MET A 215 13.87 -7.04 -0.08
CA MET A 215 13.38 -5.67 -0.20
C MET A 215 12.38 -5.30 0.91
N SER A 216 11.52 -6.23 1.35
CA SER A 216 10.63 -6.03 2.48
C SER A 216 11.42 -5.77 3.76
N ILE A 217 12.50 -6.53 3.99
CA ILE A 217 13.41 -6.31 5.13
C ILE A 217 14.02 -4.89 5.07
N GLU A 218 14.53 -4.48 3.90
CA GLU A 218 15.07 -3.13 3.71
C GLU A 218 14.03 -2.03 3.96
N VAL A 219 12.78 -2.24 3.55
CA VAL A 219 11.69 -1.28 3.80
C VAL A 219 11.38 -1.20 5.29
N VAL A 220 11.27 -2.33 5.99
CA VAL A 220 11.07 -2.37 7.45
C VAL A 220 12.20 -1.64 8.18
N GLU A 221 13.45 -1.91 7.80
CA GLU A 221 14.62 -1.22 8.35
C GLU A 221 14.51 0.30 8.13
N LYS A 222 14.23 0.74 6.90
CA LYS A 222 14.07 2.17 6.59
C LYS A 222 12.97 2.83 7.42
N VAL A 223 11.82 2.18 7.55
CA VAL A 223 10.67 2.70 8.31
C VAL A 223 10.96 2.80 9.80
N THR A 224 11.59 1.78 10.37
CA THR A 224 11.92 1.72 11.81
C THR A 224 13.15 2.55 12.20
N ALA A 225 14.10 2.74 11.27
CA ALA A 225 15.25 3.63 11.45
C ALA A 225 14.90 5.12 11.32
N ASN A 226 13.71 5.44 10.79
CA ASN A 226 13.28 6.83 10.64
C ASN A 226 13.13 7.50 12.02
N LYS A 227 13.87 8.60 12.24
CA LYS A 227 13.89 9.32 13.52
C LYS A 227 12.50 9.81 13.95
N ILE A 228 11.66 10.23 13.01
CA ILE A 228 10.29 10.66 13.30
C ILE A 228 9.48 9.47 13.79
N THR A 229 9.52 8.34 13.08
CA THR A 229 8.91 7.08 13.50
C THR A 229 9.42 6.64 14.88
N GLN A 230 10.72 6.71 15.14
CA GLN A 230 11.31 6.36 16.44
C GLN A 230 10.88 7.28 17.57
N VAL A 231 10.74 8.59 17.33
CA VAL A 231 10.21 9.53 18.33
C VAL A 231 8.74 9.20 18.61
N PHE A 232 7.94 8.91 17.59
CA PHE A 232 6.55 8.50 17.75
C PHE A 232 6.41 7.17 18.50
N LEU A 233 7.15 6.13 18.13
CA LEU A 233 7.13 4.84 18.83
C LEU A 233 7.56 4.98 20.29
N ARG A 234 8.55 5.84 20.58
CA ARG A 234 8.94 6.16 21.96
C ARG A 234 7.84 6.88 22.74
N LEU A 235 7.11 7.81 22.11
CA LEU A 235 5.98 8.48 22.74
C LEU A 235 4.84 7.51 23.04
N VAL A 236 4.47 6.65 22.08
CA VAL A 236 3.45 5.61 22.28
C VAL A 236 3.87 4.69 23.42
N ASN A 237 5.09 4.15 23.38
CA ASN A 237 5.57 3.21 24.41
C ASN A 237 5.55 3.83 25.81
N ARG A 238 5.98 5.11 25.93
CA ARG A 238 5.97 5.82 27.21
C ARG A 238 4.55 6.03 27.74
N ASN A 239 3.60 6.39 26.88
CA ASN A 239 2.20 6.58 27.28
C ASN A 239 1.49 5.24 27.59
N THR A 240 1.89 4.12 26.97
CA THR A 240 1.30 2.81 27.28
C THR A 240 1.74 2.25 28.63
N TYR A 241 2.95 2.57 29.11
CA TYR A 241 3.37 2.17 30.45
C TYR A 241 2.61 2.93 31.54
N ASP A 242 2.26 4.20 31.33
CA ASP A 242 1.49 4.98 32.30
C ASP A 242 0.04 4.45 32.48
N VAL A 243 -0.54 3.82 31.45
CA VAL A 243 -1.88 3.20 31.51
C VAL A 243 -1.88 1.83 32.19
N LEU A 244 -0.74 1.14 32.23
CA LEU A 244 -0.57 -0.15 32.93
C LEU A 244 -0.05 -0.01 34.38
N SER A 245 0.22 1.23 34.82
CA SER A 245 0.65 1.56 36.19
C SER A 245 -0.43 2.24 37.06
N LEU A 246 -1.69 2.18 36.62
CA LEU A 246 -2.89 2.58 37.37
C LEU A 246 -3.81 1.36 37.54
#